data_AF-A0A2X0SPT1-F1
#
_entry.id   AF-A0A2X0SPT1-F1
#
_cell.length_a   1.000
_cell.length_b   1.000
_cell.length_c   1.000
_cell.angle_alpha   90.00
_cell.angle_beta   90.00
_cell.angle_gamma   90.00
#
_symmetry.space_group_name_H-M   'P 1'
#
loop_
_entity.id
_entity.type
_entity.pdbx_description
1 polymer ?
#
loop_
_entity_poly.entity_id
_entity_poly.type
_entity_poly.pdbx_seq_one_letter_code
_entity_poly.pdbx_strand_id
1 'polypeptide(L)'
;MLYYIRVDYGGSFHTYPYAGVPFQSLDEADKAMDRYFLQHRDLKLLMHQGGVSSLEMAIEAALYWPDGARKRSKSDHAERARNGTRRLLQALVDKHNEDHSLWGDFAYELKDVVECKVFSEKRGWYYHLNFTLTKGADRGIEDLFFVEVKYVRPVKQEELSVSCFCMIKPTDHGHCYGCTNNGSVNMKHPNSADEYTGGHLNVGMPFGCYSDWSYWDYNDLEAKKKELRDAFTGVDDPEVKEVSTVPPNAFLP
;
A
#
# COMPACT_ATOMS: atom_id res chain seq x y z
N MET A 1 6.76 -1.96 -7.72
CA MET A 1 5.40 -2.49 -7.49
C MET A 1 5.40 -3.08 -6.09
N LEU A 2 4.43 -2.75 -5.24
CA LEU A 2 4.43 -3.13 -3.83
C LEU A 2 3.99 -4.60 -3.66
N TYR A 3 4.67 -5.31 -2.77
CA TYR A 3 4.33 -6.67 -2.34
C TYR A 3 4.41 -6.80 -0.83
N TYR A 4 3.77 -7.84 -0.31
CA TYR A 4 3.82 -8.18 1.11
C TYR A 4 4.27 -9.61 1.28
N ILE A 5 4.95 -9.87 2.39
CA ILE A 5 5.34 -11.20 2.80
C ILE A 5 4.71 -11.48 4.16
N ARG A 6 4.04 -12.62 4.27
CA ARG A 6 3.43 -13.13 5.50
C ARG A 6 4.20 -14.35 5.97
N VAL A 7 4.45 -14.45 7.27
CA VAL A 7 5.03 -15.65 7.89
C VAL A 7 3.89 -16.47 8.51
N ASP A 8 3.81 -17.73 8.16
CA ASP A 8 2.82 -18.67 8.70
C ASP A 8 3.26 -19.26 10.06
N TYR A 9 2.40 -20.04 10.72
CA TYR A 9 2.69 -20.67 12.01
C TYR A 9 3.86 -21.67 11.93
N GLY A 10 4.07 -22.27 10.75
CA GLY A 10 5.20 -23.16 10.46
C GLY A 10 6.51 -22.43 10.15
N GLY A 11 6.51 -21.09 10.10
CA GLY A 11 7.67 -20.29 9.76
C GLY A 11 7.95 -20.15 8.26
N SER A 12 7.02 -20.58 7.39
CA SER A 12 7.16 -20.41 5.94
C SER A 12 6.67 -19.04 5.50
N PHE A 13 7.28 -18.52 4.42
CA PHE A 13 7.05 -17.19 3.89
C PHE A 13 6.11 -17.26 2.68
N HIS A 14 5.04 -16.48 2.70
CA HIS A 14 4.02 -16.41 1.64
C HIS A 14 4.00 -15.01 1.04
N THR A 15 3.94 -14.90 -0.29
CA THR A 15 4.04 -13.61 -0.99
C THR A 15 2.70 -13.14 -1.54
N TYR A 16 2.52 -11.81 -1.59
CA TYR A 16 1.34 -11.15 -2.14
C TYR A 16 1.80 -10.04 -3.11
N PRO A 17 1.70 -10.23 -4.44
CA PRO A 17 1.00 -11.30 -5.14
C PRO A 17 1.66 -12.68 -5.00
N TYR A 18 0.86 -13.73 -5.23
CA TYR A 18 1.30 -15.12 -5.16
C TYR A 18 2.38 -15.40 -6.20
N ALA A 19 3.60 -15.70 -5.73
CA ALA A 19 4.76 -15.98 -6.57
C ALA A 19 5.12 -17.48 -6.61
N GLY A 20 4.26 -18.35 -6.09
CA GLY A 20 4.46 -19.80 -6.05
C GLY A 20 4.31 -20.37 -4.64
N VAL A 21 5.02 -21.47 -4.38
CA VAL A 21 4.93 -22.21 -3.11
C VAL A 21 5.41 -21.39 -1.91
N PRO A 22 5.03 -21.75 -0.67
CA PRO A 22 5.61 -21.16 0.52
C PRO A 22 7.13 -21.33 0.54
N PHE A 23 7.86 -20.27 0.86
CA PHE A 23 9.33 -20.23 0.89
C PHE A 23 9.86 -20.52 2.30
N GLN A 24 11.08 -21.04 2.41
CA GLN A 24 11.68 -21.37 3.71
C GLN A 24 12.48 -20.22 4.32
N SER A 25 12.73 -19.16 3.53
CA SER A 25 13.42 -17.96 4.00
C SER A 25 12.92 -16.70 3.31
N LEU A 26 13.18 -15.56 3.95
CA LEU A 26 12.86 -14.24 3.41
C LEU A 26 13.64 -13.95 2.11
N ASP A 27 14.91 -14.35 2.04
CA ASP A 27 15.74 -14.18 0.83
C ASP A 27 15.20 -14.98 -0.37
N GLU A 28 14.67 -16.19 -0.14
CA GLU A 28 14.01 -16.96 -1.19
C GLU A 28 12.74 -16.27 -1.70
N ALA A 29 11.93 -15.73 -0.77
CA ALA A 29 10.71 -14.99 -1.09
C ALA A 29 11.02 -13.70 -1.86
N ASP A 30 12.02 -12.93 -1.43
CA ASP A 30 12.46 -11.70 -2.10
C ASP A 30 12.95 -11.99 -3.52
N LYS A 31 13.79 -13.02 -3.70
CA LYS A 31 14.25 -13.46 -5.03
C LYS A 31 13.10 -13.94 -5.92
N ALA A 32 12.09 -14.59 -5.33
CA ALA A 32 10.90 -14.99 -6.07
C ALA A 32 10.10 -13.78 -6.53
N MET A 33 9.97 -12.75 -5.68
CA MET A 33 9.32 -11.50 -6.03
C MET A 33 10.08 -10.71 -7.10
N ASP A 34 11.40 -10.66 -7.03
CA ASP A 34 12.23 -10.06 -8.08
C ASP A 34 11.98 -10.73 -9.44
N ARG A 35 11.96 -12.07 -9.47
CA ARG A 35 11.62 -12.84 -10.68
C ARG A 35 10.20 -12.56 -11.15
N TYR A 36 9.24 -12.53 -10.21
CA TYR A 36 7.85 -12.20 -10.51
C TYR A 36 7.76 -10.83 -11.19
N PHE A 37 8.40 -9.80 -10.63
CA PHE A 37 8.38 -8.47 -11.21
C PHE A 37 9.11 -8.39 -12.54
N LEU A 38 10.20 -9.12 -12.73
CA LEU A 38 10.89 -9.17 -14.01
C LEU A 38 9.99 -9.74 -15.11
N GLN A 39 9.21 -10.78 -14.81
CA GLN A 39 8.28 -11.40 -15.75
C GLN A 39 7.05 -10.53 -16.07
N HIS A 40 6.69 -9.63 -15.16
CA HIS A 40 5.51 -8.75 -15.29
C HIS A 40 5.88 -7.31 -15.67
N ARG A 41 7.15 -7.03 -15.99
CA ARG A 41 7.59 -5.72 -16.51
C ARG A 41 7.49 -5.66 -18.02
N ASP A 42 7.24 -4.47 -18.55
CA ASP A 42 7.38 -4.23 -19.99
C ASP A 42 8.85 -3.96 -20.32
N LEU A 43 9.50 -4.94 -20.97
CA LEU A 43 10.90 -4.87 -21.38
C LEU A 43 11.18 -3.76 -22.41
N LYS A 44 10.14 -3.18 -23.01
CA LYS A 44 10.29 -2.06 -23.96
C LYS A 44 10.52 -0.72 -23.29
N LEU A 45 10.30 -0.61 -21.97
CA LEU A 45 10.55 0.63 -21.23
C LEU A 45 12.05 0.93 -21.16
N LEU A 46 12.41 2.15 -21.52
CA LEU A 46 13.77 2.71 -21.47
C LEU A 46 14.40 2.62 -20.07
N MET A 47 13.61 2.71 -18.99
CA MET A 47 14.08 2.54 -17.62
C MET A 47 14.66 1.14 -17.31
N HIS A 48 14.59 0.21 -18.27
CA HIS A 48 15.14 -1.14 -18.18
C HIS A 48 16.27 -1.38 -19.20
N GLN A 49 16.71 -0.36 -19.95
CA GLN A 49 17.72 -0.47 -21.00
C GLN A 49 19.01 0.28 -20.62
N GLY A 50 20.16 -0.37 -20.78
CA GLY A 50 21.46 0.26 -20.56
C GLY A 50 21.78 1.31 -21.63
N GLY A 51 22.37 2.44 -21.21
CA GLY A 51 22.82 3.51 -22.12
C GLY A 51 21.80 4.63 -22.37
N VAL A 52 20.65 4.62 -21.69
CA VAL A 52 19.68 5.72 -21.69
C VAL A 52 20.04 6.74 -20.60
N SER A 53 19.80 8.04 -20.85
CA SER A 53 20.04 9.09 -19.84
C SER A 53 19.09 8.96 -18.65
N SER A 54 19.57 9.33 -17.45
CA SER A 54 18.76 9.35 -16.22
C SER A 54 17.49 10.18 -16.37
N LEU A 55 17.57 11.27 -17.12
CA LEU A 55 16.45 12.15 -17.43
C LEU A 55 15.33 11.41 -18.20
N GLU A 56 15.66 10.71 -19.28
CA GLU A 56 14.65 9.97 -20.07
C GLU A 56 14.06 8.80 -19.27
N MET A 57 14.86 8.15 -18.42
CA MET A 57 14.34 7.12 -17.49
C MET A 57 13.36 7.72 -16.48
N ALA A 58 13.64 8.91 -15.93
CA ALA A 58 12.75 9.60 -14.99
C ALA A 58 11.44 10.05 -15.65
N ILE A 59 11.51 10.58 -16.88
CA ILE A 59 10.34 10.96 -17.68
C ILE A 59 9.45 9.75 -17.93
N GLU A 60 10.04 8.63 -18.35
CA GLU A 60 9.27 7.42 -18.60
C GLU A 60 8.68 6.83 -17.30
N ALA A 61 9.42 6.86 -16.19
CA ALA A 61 8.92 6.45 -14.87
C ALA A 61 7.77 7.35 -14.39
N ALA A 62 7.74 8.63 -14.77
CA ALA A 62 6.62 9.53 -14.49
C ALA A 62 5.38 9.20 -15.32
N LEU A 63 5.54 8.69 -16.55
CA LEU A 63 4.46 8.45 -17.51
C LEU A 63 3.90 7.02 -17.48
N TYR A 64 4.70 6.04 -17.09
CA TYR A 64 4.36 4.63 -17.17
C TYR A 64 4.50 3.92 -15.83
N TRP A 65 3.71 2.86 -15.68
CA TRP A 65 3.89 1.85 -14.66
C TRP A 65 4.96 0.84 -15.11
N PRO A 66 5.57 0.09 -14.19
CA PRO A 66 6.59 -0.91 -14.55
C PRO A 66 6.11 -1.99 -15.53
N ASP A 67 4.81 -2.24 -15.59
CA ASP A 67 4.17 -3.18 -16.52
C ASP A 67 3.87 -2.55 -17.91
N GLY A 68 4.34 -1.33 -18.17
CA GLY A 68 4.14 -0.61 -19.43
C GLY A 68 2.80 0.10 -19.53
N ALA A 69 1.88 -0.08 -18.57
CA ALA A 69 0.63 0.66 -18.61
C ALA A 69 0.87 2.15 -18.38
N ARG A 70 0.18 2.99 -19.16
CA ARG A 70 0.28 4.44 -19.03
C ARG A 70 -0.44 4.92 -17.77
N LYS A 71 0.15 5.89 -17.07
CA LYS A 71 -0.50 6.67 -16.00
C LYS A 71 -1.37 7.74 -16.66
N ARG A 72 -2.68 7.50 -16.75
CA ARG A 72 -3.60 8.39 -17.49
C ARG A 72 -4.48 9.23 -16.58
N SER A 73 -4.91 8.68 -15.45
CA SER A 73 -5.98 9.30 -14.66
C SER A 73 -5.83 9.11 -13.16
N LYS A 74 -6.52 9.98 -12.40
CA LYS A 74 -6.70 9.81 -10.94
C LYS A 74 -7.27 8.44 -10.60
N SER A 75 -8.21 7.93 -11.41
CA SER A 75 -8.84 6.62 -11.22
C SER A 75 -7.85 5.47 -11.35
N ASP A 76 -6.92 5.50 -12.32
CA ASP A 76 -5.92 4.44 -12.49
C ASP A 76 -5.00 4.35 -11.27
N HIS A 77 -4.59 5.51 -10.75
CA HIS A 77 -3.77 5.60 -9.56
C HIS A 77 -4.54 5.11 -8.33
N ALA A 78 -5.79 5.54 -8.15
CA ALA A 78 -6.64 5.09 -7.06
C ALA A 78 -6.88 3.57 -7.12
N GLU A 79 -7.08 3.01 -8.31
CA GLU A 79 -7.24 1.57 -8.51
C GLU A 79 -5.96 0.81 -8.16
N ARG A 80 -4.79 1.28 -8.59
CA ARG A 80 -3.53 0.63 -8.22
C ARG A 80 -3.22 0.74 -6.73
N ALA A 81 -3.54 1.87 -6.10
CA ALA A 81 -3.45 2.02 -4.65
C ALA A 81 -4.40 1.03 -3.95
N ARG A 82 -5.67 0.93 -4.38
CA ARG A 82 -6.62 -0.07 -3.88
C ARG A 82 -6.12 -1.50 -4.06
N ASN A 83 -5.50 -1.83 -5.19
CA ASN A 83 -4.90 -3.15 -5.43
C ASN A 83 -3.73 -3.44 -4.48
N GLY A 84 -2.90 -2.44 -4.18
CA GLY A 84 -1.87 -2.54 -3.14
C GLY A 84 -2.47 -2.81 -1.76
N THR A 85 -3.49 -2.06 -1.37
CA THR A 85 -4.22 -2.26 -0.11
C THR A 85 -4.89 -3.63 -0.04
N ARG A 86 -5.47 -4.10 -1.16
CA ARG A 86 -6.09 -5.43 -1.26
C ARG A 86 -5.08 -6.54 -1.00
N ARG A 87 -3.85 -6.43 -1.51
CA ARG A 87 -2.77 -7.39 -1.25
C ARG A 87 -2.38 -7.43 0.24
N LEU A 88 -2.29 -6.27 0.88
CA LEU A 88 -2.05 -6.18 2.32
C LEU A 88 -3.17 -6.89 3.09
N LEU A 89 -4.42 -6.50 2.83
CA LEU A 89 -5.58 -7.08 3.50
C LEU A 89 -5.69 -8.58 3.28
N GLN A 90 -5.37 -9.08 2.09
CA GLN A 90 -5.34 -10.53 1.84
C GLN A 90 -4.33 -11.23 2.75
N ALA A 91 -3.10 -10.69 2.86
CA ALA A 91 -2.10 -11.24 3.77
C ALA A 91 -2.56 -11.24 5.24
N LEU A 92 -3.24 -10.17 5.66
CA LEU A 92 -3.77 -10.05 7.02
C LEU A 92 -4.93 -11.00 7.29
N VAL A 93 -5.84 -11.18 6.33
CA VAL A 93 -6.98 -12.10 6.44
C VAL A 93 -6.50 -13.54 6.47
N ASP A 94 -5.56 -13.91 5.61
CA ASP A 94 -4.97 -15.26 5.61
C ASP A 94 -4.26 -15.53 6.94
N LYS A 95 -3.57 -14.53 7.50
CA LYS A 95 -2.95 -14.62 8.83
C LYS A 95 -4.00 -14.78 9.93
N HIS A 96 -5.07 -13.98 9.90
CA HIS A 96 -6.15 -14.06 10.87
C HIS A 96 -6.84 -15.42 10.83
N ASN A 97 -7.15 -15.94 9.64
CA ASN A 97 -7.75 -17.25 9.47
C ASN A 97 -6.87 -18.35 10.06
N GLU A 98 -5.57 -18.31 9.78
CA GLU A 98 -4.61 -19.26 10.32
C GLU A 98 -4.53 -19.20 11.86
N ASP A 99 -4.36 -17.99 12.42
CA ASP A 99 -4.21 -17.78 13.87
C ASP A 99 -5.45 -18.23 14.66
N HIS A 100 -6.61 -18.25 14.02
CA HIS A 100 -7.88 -18.67 14.61
C HIS A 100 -8.34 -20.07 14.15
N SER A 101 -7.49 -20.80 13.42
CA SER A 101 -7.82 -22.14 12.88
C SER A 101 -9.12 -22.17 12.07
N LEU A 102 -9.36 -21.11 11.28
CA LEU A 102 -10.50 -20.98 10.37
C LEU A 102 -10.14 -21.60 9.01
N TRP A 103 -10.75 -22.73 8.70
CA TRP A 103 -10.46 -23.51 7.50
C TRP A 103 -11.73 -23.82 6.71
N GLY A 104 -11.58 -23.99 5.40
CA GLY A 104 -12.69 -24.32 4.50
C GLY A 104 -13.82 -23.31 4.61
N ASP A 105 -15.04 -23.79 4.85
CA ASP A 105 -16.25 -22.96 4.91
C ASP A 105 -16.26 -21.94 6.06
N PHE A 106 -15.38 -22.09 7.06
CA PHE A 106 -15.22 -21.15 8.18
C PHE A 106 -14.22 -20.03 7.90
N ALA A 107 -13.39 -20.16 6.85
CA ALA A 107 -12.39 -19.14 6.52
C ALA A 107 -13.06 -17.87 6.00
N TYR A 108 -12.52 -16.72 6.40
CA TYR A 108 -12.92 -15.44 5.84
C TYR A 108 -12.28 -15.23 4.48
N GLU A 109 -13.07 -14.71 3.54
CA GLU A 109 -12.60 -14.27 2.22
C GLU A 109 -12.74 -12.76 2.10
N LEU A 110 -11.68 -12.10 1.63
CA LEU A 110 -11.69 -10.66 1.34
C LEU A 110 -12.55 -10.35 0.12
N LYS A 111 -13.61 -9.57 0.29
CA LYS A 111 -14.46 -9.10 -0.81
C LYS A 111 -13.97 -7.77 -1.36
N ASP A 112 -14.01 -6.73 -0.54
CA ASP A 112 -13.65 -5.38 -0.98
C ASP A 112 -12.95 -4.54 0.09
N VAL A 113 -12.22 -3.53 -0.38
CA VAL A 113 -11.58 -2.50 0.44
C VAL A 113 -12.52 -1.30 0.48
N VAL A 114 -13.09 -1.03 1.65
CA VAL A 114 -14.08 0.05 1.82
C VAL A 114 -13.39 1.39 1.98
N GLU A 115 -12.48 1.51 2.95
CA GLU A 115 -11.76 2.76 3.23
C GLU A 115 -10.33 2.45 3.69
N CYS A 116 -9.39 3.30 3.30
CA CYS A 116 -7.99 3.23 3.72
C CYS A 116 -7.50 4.63 4.04
N LYS A 117 -7.04 4.84 5.27
CA LYS A 117 -6.47 6.10 5.75
C LYS A 117 -5.13 5.87 6.39
N VAL A 118 -4.23 6.80 6.12
CA VAL A 118 -2.88 6.80 6.68
C VAL A 118 -2.70 8.11 7.41
N PHE A 119 -2.19 8.04 8.63
CA PHE A 119 -1.82 9.21 9.41
C PHE A 119 -0.61 8.91 10.28
N SER A 120 -0.01 9.96 10.82
CA SER A 120 1.13 9.84 11.73
C SER A 120 0.77 10.31 13.13
N GLU A 121 1.19 9.57 14.14
CA GLU A 121 1.05 9.94 15.56
C GLU A 121 2.30 9.49 16.33
N LYS A 122 2.83 10.35 17.21
CA LYS A 122 3.97 10.02 18.11
C LYS A 122 5.16 9.37 17.37
N ARG A 123 5.48 9.88 16.16
CA ARG A 123 6.52 9.36 15.23
C ARG A 123 6.26 7.98 14.61
N GLY A 124 5.10 7.39 14.82
CA GLY A 124 4.63 6.19 14.12
C GLY A 124 3.71 6.54 12.94
N TRP A 125 3.65 5.64 11.96
CA TRP A 125 2.67 5.69 10.87
C TRP A 125 1.63 4.59 11.07
N TYR A 126 0.37 4.97 10.99
CA TYR A 126 -0.78 4.10 11.22
C TYR A 126 -1.65 4.06 9.97
N TYR A 127 -2.08 2.85 9.62
CA TYR A 127 -3.02 2.57 8.55
C TYR A 127 -4.31 2.09 9.20
N HIS A 128 -5.38 2.85 9.03
CA HIS A 128 -6.73 2.45 9.40
C HIS A 128 -7.46 2.02 8.15
N LEU A 129 -7.97 0.79 8.19
CA LEU A 129 -8.55 0.12 7.04
C LEU A 129 -9.92 -0.42 7.42
N ASN A 130 -10.92 -0.14 6.59
CA ASN A 130 -12.19 -0.85 6.60
C ASN A 130 -12.31 -1.69 5.34
N PHE A 131 -12.81 -2.90 5.51
CA PHE A 131 -12.91 -3.89 4.45
C PHE A 131 -14.04 -4.86 4.78
N THR A 132 -14.58 -5.50 3.76
CA THR A 132 -15.65 -6.49 3.92
C THR A 132 -15.12 -7.90 3.74
N LEU A 133 -15.52 -8.77 4.66
CA LEU A 133 -15.25 -10.20 4.61
C LEU A 133 -16.56 -10.96 4.47
N THR A 134 -16.49 -12.10 3.79
CA THR A 134 -17.56 -13.10 3.79
C THR A 134 -17.04 -14.39 4.39
N LYS A 135 -17.87 -15.09 5.17
CA LYS A 135 -17.61 -16.48 5.55
C LYS A 135 -17.98 -17.41 4.40
N GLY A 136 -17.16 -18.42 4.13
CA GLY A 136 -17.28 -19.29 2.94
C GLY A 136 -18.69 -19.85 2.67
N ALA A 137 -19.45 -20.18 3.71
CA ALA A 137 -20.83 -20.68 3.58
C ALA A 137 -21.89 -19.58 3.41
N ASP A 138 -21.68 -18.39 3.98
CA ASP A 138 -22.66 -17.30 4.04
C ASP A 138 -22.43 -16.34 2.87
N ARG A 139 -22.73 -16.82 1.65
CA ARG A 139 -22.50 -16.09 0.38
C ARG A 139 -23.31 -14.79 0.18
N GLY A 140 -23.87 -14.22 1.24
CA GLY A 140 -24.67 -12.98 1.17
C GLY A 140 -24.59 -12.06 2.37
N ILE A 141 -23.91 -12.43 3.46
CA ILE A 141 -23.70 -11.54 4.61
C ILE A 141 -22.25 -11.07 4.58
N GLU A 142 -22.07 -9.80 4.24
CA GLU A 142 -20.79 -9.12 4.29
C GLU A 142 -20.61 -8.50 5.67
N ASP A 143 -19.62 -8.99 6.41
CA ASP A 143 -19.23 -8.43 7.68
C ASP A 143 -18.21 -7.31 7.44
N LEU A 144 -18.43 -6.14 8.04
CA LEU A 144 -17.49 -5.03 8.01
C LEU A 144 -16.41 -5.24 9.07
N PHE A 145 -15.15 -5.15 8.68
CA PHE A 145 -14.01 -5.24 9.58
C PHE A 145 -13.22 -3.93 9.63
N PHE A 146 -12.52 -3.75 10.74
CA PHE A 146 -11.52 -2.73 10.94
C PHE A 146 -10.19 -3.39 11.25
N VAL A 147 -9.12 -2.87 10.66
CA VAL A 147 -7.75 -3.24 11.03
C VAL A 147 -6.91 -1.98 11.18
N GLU A 148 -6.13 -1.94 12.26
CA GLU A 148 -5.04 -0.98 12.43
C GLU A 148 -3.72 -1.70 12.17
N VAL A 149 -2.98 -1.18 11.19
CA VAL A 149 -1.63 -1.61 10.90
C VAL A 149 -0.68 -0.47 11.25
N LYS A 150 0.29 -0.75 12.10
CA LYS A 150 1.36 0.17 12.43
C LYS A 150 2.59 -0.21 11.63
N TYR A 151 3.17 0.77 10.97
CA TYR A 151 4.47 0.63 10.33
C TYR A 151 5.56 0.74 11.39
N VAL A 152 6.31 -0.34 11.53
CA VAL A 152 7.51 -0.40 12.37
C VAL A 152 8.69 -0.15 11.43
N ARG A 153 9.62 0.72 11.82
CA ARG A 153 10.91 0.88 11.12
C ARG A 153 11.98 0.00 11.77
N PRO A 154 12.20 -1.25 11.33
CA PRO A 154 13.47 -1.91 11.60
C PRO A 154 14.63 -1.27 10.83
N VAL A 155 15.84 -1.56 11.29
CA VAL A 155 17.11 -1.07 10.74
C VAL A 155 17.44 -1.66 9.36
N LYS A 156 16.73 -2.70 8.88
CA LYS A 156 17.04 -3.43 7.64
C LYS A 156 15.89 -3.65 6.66
N GLN A 157 14.68 -3.95 7.14
CA GLN A 157 13.50 -4.20 6.30
C GLN A 157 12.26 -3.65 7.00
N GLU A 158 11.26 -3.24 6.23
CA GLU A 158 10.02 -2.67 6.75
C GLU A 158 9.15 -3.76 7.37
N GLU A 159 8.77 -3.61 8.64
CA GLU A 159 7.91 -4.58 9.34
C GLU A 159 6.57 -3.93 9.65
N LEU A 160 5.48 -4.67 9.40
CA LEU A 160 4.12 -4.23 9.68
C LEU A 160 3.61 -5.00 10.89
N SER A 161 3.21 -4.27 11.93
CA SER A 161 2.58 -4.85 13.11
C SER A 161 1.09 -4.56 13.09
N VAL A 162 0.26 -5.58 13.26
CA VAL A 162 -1.19 -5.42 13.47
C VAL A 162 -1.44 -5.22 14.94
N SER A 163 -2.08 -4.11 15.29
CA SER A 163 -2.49 -3.77 16.66
C SER A 163 -3.96 -4.09 16.91
N CYS A 164 -4.79 -3.98 15.88
CA CYS A 164 -6.22 -4.23 15.94
C CYS A 164 -6.68 -4.99 14.70
N PHE A 165 -7.47 -6.04 14.85
CA PHE A 165 -8.22 -6.69 13.77
C PHE A 165 -9.57 -7.12 14.35
N CYS A 166 -10.64 -6.40 14.04
CA CYS A 166 -11.94 -6.63 14.68
C CYS A 166 -13.11 -6.42 13.71
N MET A 167 -14.20 -7.13 13.98
CA MET A 167 -15.48 -6.91 13.31
C MET A 167 -16.14 -5.64 13.86
N ILE A 168 -16.65 -4.79 12.96
CA ILE A 168 -17.37 -3.56 13.30
C ILE A 168 -18.86 -3.86 13.35
N LYS A 169 -19.48 -3.59 14.50
CA LYS A 169 -20.93 -3.67 14.67
C LYS A 169 -21.60 -2.39 14.17
N PRO A 170 -22.86 -2.43 13.73
CA PRO A 170 -23.60 -1.23 13.32
C PRO A 170 -23.71 -0.15 14.42
N THR A 171 -23.62 -0.56 15.69
CA THR A 171 -23.64 0.29 16.88
C THR A 171 -22.26 0.86 17.25
N ASP A 172 -21.21 0.53 16.49
CA ASP A 172 -19.87 1.03 16.74
C ASP A 172 -19.68 2.43 16.13
N HIS A 173 -19.31 3.36 17.01
CA HIS A 173 -19.12 4.78 16.73
C HIS A 173 -17.81 5.27 17.34
N GLY A 174 -16.77 4.42 17.28
CA GLY A 174 -15.43 4.77 17.74
C GLY A 174 -14.93 6.06 17.11
N HIS A 175 -14.17 6.83 17.88
CA HIS A 175 -13.63 8.11 17.44
C HIS A 175 -12.11 8.06 17.30
N CYS A 176 -11.61 8.44 16.11
CA CYS A 176 -10.20 8.57 15.83
C CYS A 176 -9.92 9.99 15.31
N TYR A 177 -9.09 10.74 16.03
CA TYR A 177 -8.67 12.08 15.65
C TYR A 177 -7.83 12.08 14.38
N GLY A 178 -6.99 11.06 14.17
CA GLY A 178 -6.15 10.92 12.98
C GLY A 178 -6.99 10.86 11.69
N CYS A 179 -8.03 10.01 11.67
CA CYS A 179 -8.95 9.90 10.54
C CYS A 179 -9.84 11.15 10.40
N THR A 180 -10.33 11.70 11.52
CA THR A 180 -11.21 12.87 11.53
C THR A 180 -10.49 14.11 11.00
N ASN A 181 -9.28 14.38 11.49
CA ASN A 181 -8.45 15.51 11.05
C ASN A 181 -8.00 15.37 9.60
N ASN A 182 -7.93 14.15 9.08
CA ASN A 182 -7.69 13.86 7.66
C ASN A 182 -8.98 13.92 6.81
N GLY A 183 -10.07 14.49 7.33
CA GLY A 183 -11.34 14.68 6.59
C GLY A 183 -12.12 13.40 6.30
N SER A 184 -11.84 12.30 7.00
CA SER A 184 -12.36 10.97 6.66
C SER A 184 -13.69 10.69 7.35
N VAL A 185 -14.79 11.16 6.76
CA VAL A 185 -16.14 11.02 7.33
C VAL A 185 -16.70 9.59 7.30
N ASN A 186 -16.21 8.75 6.40
CA ASN A 186 -16.75 7.39 6.18
C ASN A 186 -16.02 6.30 6.99
N MET A 187 -14.86 6.61 7.57
CA MET A 187 -14.06 5.64 8.31
C MET A 187 -14.80 5.19 9.59
N LYS A 188 -14.99 3.89 9.76
CA LYS A 188 -15.62 3.26 10.92
C LYS A 188 -14.56 2.66 11.84
N HIS A 189 -14.73 2.87 13.14
CA HIS A 189 -13.80 2.42 14.18
C HIS A 189 -14.56 1.65 15.26
N PRO A 190 -13.92 0.68 15.92
CA PRO A 190 -14.50 0.01 17.08
C PRO A 190 -14.71 1.01 18.23
N ASN A 191 -15.71 0.75 19.07
CA ASN A 191 -16.08 1.64 20.18
C ASN A 191 -14.98 1.79 21.23
N SER A 192 -14.22 0.72 21.47
CA SER A 192 -13.14 0.76 22.45
C SER A 192 -11.91 1.42 21.81
N ALA A 193 -11.55 2.60 22.31
CA ALA A 193 -10.32 3.27 21.89
C ALA A 193 -9.07 2.45 22.26
N ASP A 194 -9.14 1.61 23.29
CA ASP A 194 -8.01 0.75 23.70
C ASP A 194 -7.77 -0.43 22.72
N GLU A 195 -8.67 -0.67 21.76
CA GLU A 195 -8.51 -1.74 20.77
C GLU A 195 -7.48 -1.39 19.69
N TYR A 196 -7.11 -0.12 19.53
CA TYR A 196 -6.12 0.34 18.55
C TYR A 196 -5.23 1.45 19.12
N THR A 197 -4.07 1.69 18.52
CA THR A 197 -2.97 2.43 19.16
C THR A 197 -2.77 3.85 18.62
N GLY A 198 -3.17 4.14 17.39
CA GLY A 198 -3.09 5.45 16.75
C GLY A 198 -4.43 6.16 16.67
N GLY A 199 -4.43 7.49 16.71
CA GLY A 199 -5.65 8.30 16.55
C GLY A 199 -6.21 8.86 17.86
N HIS A 200 -5.47 8.72 18.95
CA HIS A 200 -5.84 9.21 20.29
C HIS A 200 -5.49 10.67 20.50
N LEU A 201 -4.53 11.20 19.74
CA LEU A 201 -4.12 12.59 19.84
C LEU A 201 -4.84 13.47 18.83
N ASN A 202 -5.51 14.51 19.32
CA ASN A 202 -6.01 15.60 18.49
C ASN A 202 -4.90 16.58 18.11
N VAL A 203 -3.91 16.09 17.36
CA VAL A 203 -2.85 16.91 16.78
C VAL A 203 -3.20 17.21 15.34
N GLY A 204 -3.22 18.49 14.98
CA GLY A 204 -3.56 18.97 13.64
C GLY A 204 -2.46 18.75 12.60
N MET A 205 -1.79 17.59 12.61
CA MET A 205 -0.85 17.22 11.55
C MET A 205 -1.45 16.13 10.65
N PRO A 206 -2.29 16.51 9.69
CA PRO A 206 -2.61 15.65 8.58
C PRO A 206 -1.41 15.68 7.65
N PHE A 207 -0.40 14.84 7.91
CA PHE A 207 0.29 14.24 6.77
C PHE A 207 -0.68 13.19 6.20
N GLY A 208 -1.81 13.69 5.69
CA GLY A 208 -2.62 12.92 4.77
C GLY A 208 -1.71 12.56 3.62
N CYS A 209 -1.78 11.30 3.18
CA CYS A 209 -1.22 10.87 1.92
C CYS A 209 -1.43 12.01 0.90
N TYR A 210 -0.34 12.60 0.39
CA TYR A 210 -0.39 13.65 -0.63
C TYR A 210 -1.11 13.07 -1.85
N SER A 211 -2.44 13.19 -1.89
CA SER A 211 -3.28 12.83 -3.02
C SER A 211 -3.45 14.00 -3.98
N ASP A 212 -2.82 15.14 -3.72
CA ASP A 212 -2.70 16.27 -4.62
C ASP A 212 -1.34 16.30 -5.30
N TRP A 213 -0.92 15.16 -5.85
CA TRP A 213 -0.26 15.26 -7.14
C TRP A 213 -1.33 15.77 -8.08
N SER A 214 -1.15 16.95 -8.67
CA SER A 214 -2.02 17.42 -9.75
C SER A 214 -1.96 16.37 -10.86
N TYR A 215 -2.86 15.40 -10.83
CA TYR A 215 -2.93 14.37 -11.83
C TYR A 215 -3.44 15.01 -13.09
N TRP A 216 -2.66 14.86 -14.12
CA TRP A 216 -2.90 15.55 -15.34
C TRP A 216 -3.43 14.54 -16.35
N ASP A 217 -4.64 14.81 -16.84
CA ASP A 217 -5.20 14.11 -17.98
C ASP A 217 -4.57 14.71 -19.25
N TYR A 218 -3.49 14.10 -19.75
CA TYR A 218 -2.89 14.51 -21.02
C TYR A 218 -3.13 13.48 -22.10
N ASN A 219 -3.82 13.92 -23.15
CA ASN A 219 -3.99 13.12 -24.36
C ASN A 219 -2.70 13.10 -25.20
N ASP A 220 -1.95 14.21 -25.26
CA ASP A 220 -0.71 14.33 -26.03
C ASP A 220 0.53 13.92 -25.20
N LEU A 221 1.10 12.77 -25.54
CA LEU A 221 2.26 12.19 -24.88
C LEU A 221 3.55 12.99 -25.16
N GLU A 222 3.74 13.48 -26.37
CA GLU A 222 4.98 14.15 -26.77
C GLU A 222 5.05 15.56 -26.19
N ALA A 223 3.91 16.27 -26.16
CA ALA A 223 3.80 17.53 -25.41
C ALA A 223 4.15 17.33 -23.93
N LYS A 224 3.65 16.25 -23.30
CA LYS A 224 3.96 16.00 -21.89
C LYS A 224 5.41 15.60 -21.65
N LYS A 225 6.00 14.77 -22.52
CA LYS A 225 7.45 14.46 -22.43
C LYS A 225 8.28 15.73 -22.51
N LYS A 226 7.93 16.67 -23.39
CA LYS A 226 8.61 17.97 -23.48
C LYS A 226 8.48 18.77 -22.18
N GLU A 227 7.28 18.89 -21.63
CA GLU A 227 7.06 19.56 -20.34
C GLU A 227 7.87 18.91 -19.20
N LEU A 228 7.92 17.57 -19.15
CA LEU A 228 8.72 16.85 -18.14
C LEU A 228 10.22 17.04 -18.34
N ARG A 229 10.70 17.12 -19.59
CA ARG A 229 12.10 17.49 -19.88
C ARG A 229 12.40 18.87 -19.33
N ASP A 230 11.53 19.85 -19.61
CA ASP A 230 11.68 21.22 -19.14
C ASP A 230 11.62 21.31 -17.59
N ALA A 231 10.76 20.51 -16.96
CA ALA A 231 10.62 20.47 -15.50
C ALA A 231 11.80 19.76 -14.79
N PHE A 232 12.41 18.77 -15.43
CA PHE A 232 13.53 18.02 -14.89
C PHE A 232 14.91 18.56 -15.34
N THR A 233 14.97 19.49 -16.30
CA THR A 233 16.20 20.21 -16.64
C THR A 233 16.67 21.04 -15.44
N GLY A 234 17.88 20.74 -14.94
CA GLY A 234 18.48 21.37 -13.76
C GLY A 234 18.59 20.48 -12.51
N VAL A 235 18.04 19.26 -12.55
CA VAL A 235 18.14 18.26 -11.45
C VAL A 235 19.47 17.48 -11.50
N ASP A 236 20.36 17.81 -12.45
CA ASP A 236 21.74 17.29 -12.52
C ASP A 236 22.72 18.01 -11.57
N ASP A 237 22.24 18.88 -10.67
CA ASP A 237 23.06 19.53 -9.66
C ASP A 237 23.28 18.61 -8.44
N PRO A 238 24.52 18.16 -8.16
CA PRO A 238 24.81 17.23 -7.08
C PRO A 238 24.46 17.74 -5.67
N GLU A 239 24.28 19.05 -5.45
CA GLU A 239 23.95 19.64 -4.14
C GLU A 239 22.44 19.60 -3.78
N VAL A 240 21.54 19.36 -4.74
CA VAL A 240 20.07 19.32 -4.48
C VAL A 240 19.61 17.95 -3.96
N LYS A 241 20.54 17.02 -3.68
CA LYS A 241 20.21 15.71 -3.09
C LYS A 241 19.88 15.74 -1.60
N GLU A 242 20.18 16.82 -0.87
CA GLU A 242 20.06 16.84 0.60
C GLU A 242 18.89 17.66 1.18
N VAL A 243 18.13 18.44 0.39
CA VAL A 243 17.15 19.40 0.97
C VAL A 243 15.68 19.04 0.74
N SER A 244 15.35 17.99 -0.02
CA SER A 244 13.96 17.55 -0.25
C SER A 244 13.66 16.12 0.19
N THR A 245 14.51 15.51 1.02
CA THR A 245 14.30 14.14 1.50
C THR A 245 13.21 14.07 2.58
N VAL A 246 11.95 14.07 2.14
CA VAL A 246 10.95 13.13 2.68
C VAL A 246 11.52 11.72 2.46
N PRO A 247 11.35 10.76 3.39
CA PRO A 247 12.11 9.51 3.37
C PRO A 247 12.10 8.82 2.00
N PRO A 248 13.25 8.34 1.50
CA PRO A 248 13.37 7.66 0.19
C PRO A 248 12.49 6.42 0.00
N ASN A 249 11.87 5.89 1.06
CA ASN A 249 10.92 4.76 0.95
C ASN A 249 9.51 5.15 0.51
N ALA A 250 9.32 6.38 0.01
CA ALA A 250 8.19 6.67 -0.87
C ALA A 250 8.33 5.97 -2.23
N PHE A 251 9.55 5.71 -2.75
CA PHE A 251 9.86 4.78 -3.87
C PHE A 251 11.39 4.53 -3.87
N LEU A 252 11.83 3.35 -3.40
CA LEU A 252 13.22 2.81 -3.20
C LEU A 252 14.34 3.27 -4.19
N PRO A 253 15.64 3.32 -3.80
CA PRO A 253 16.33 2.55 -2.74
C PRO A 253 16.72 3.31 -1.46
#